data_AF-A0A415GFZ4-F1
#
_entry.id   AF-A0A415GFZ4-F1
#
_cell.length_a   1.000
_cell.length_b   1.000
_cell.length_c   1.000
_cell.angle_alpha   90.00
_cell.angle_beta   90.00
_cell.angle_gamma   90.00
#
_symmetry.space_group_name_H-M   'P 1'
#
loop_
_entity.id
_entity.type
_entity.pdbx_description
1 polymer ?
#
loop_
_entity_poly.entity_id
_entity_poly.type
_entity_poly.pdbx_seq_one_letter_code
_entity_poly.pdbx_strand_id
1 'polypeptide(L)'
;MMCCLPETVAAQVSFSDDFNYPAGNLHEQGGWVRYGKNAEDPIQVLDKQLTYAGYNDNAPAKCVKIGSAKQGEDLMVKFTDNADGVKSGNLYFSALINVEAQPKGNVYVMSFVPRTKASEIAGGIAPTELGRLYIGEGDNADEVKVGIERGANNPVFATSPLKLNQTYLVVLRYEINAANPRQDNIYLYVNPTDFKQEPKLDKASAVIDGVNKTGSGLGSYGLQGLELRQGTTSSVTSPEMYVASVRVSDTYAGLFGEAGVDTTPKLGVSKKTFVLGEVYSGDTHEETVKVTGENLTGDITVESSSEAVSVEPATIALTTR
;
A
#
# COMPACT_ATOMS: atom_id res chain seq x y z
N MET A 1 -2.02 29.53 21.43
CA MET A 1 -1.17 28.33 21.59
C MET A 1 -2.04 27.14 21.24
N MET A 2 -1.98 26.69 19.99
CA MET A 2 -2.79 25.57 19.50
C MET A 2 -1.92 24.32 19.65
N CYS A 3 -2.24 23.50 20.65
CA CYS A 3 -1.61 22.20 20.83
C CYS A 3 -2.30 21.24 19.84
N CYS A 4 -1.77 21.13 18.63
CA CYS A 4 -2.26 20.12 17.68
C CYS A 4 -1.77 18.74 18.15
N LEU A 5 -2.71 17.93 18.64
CA LEU A 5 -2.53 16.49 18.70
C LEU A 5 -2.54 15.94 17.25
N PRO A 6 -1.78 14.88 16.94
CA PRO A 6 -1.83 14.25 15.63
C PRO A 6 -3.23 13.63 15.42
N GLU A 7 -4.00 14.16 14.48
CA GLU A 7 -5.27 13.58 14.06
C GLU A 7 -5.01 12.23 13.37
N THR A 8 -5.73 11.20 13.81
CA THR A 8 -5.69 9.85 13.21
C THR A 8 -6.57 9.86 11.95
N VAL A 9 -5.97 10.08 10.78
CA VAL A 9 -6.65 10.06 9.47
C VAL A 9 -7.05 8.62 9.11
N ALA A 10 -8.21 8.42 8.46
CA ALA A 10 -8.54 7.16 7.79
C ALA A 10 -7.49 6.69 6.83
N ALA A 11 -7.38 5.37 6.76
CA ALA A 11 -6.83 4.74 5.58
C ALA A 11 -7.73 5.03 4.36
N GLN A 12 -7.27 5.83 3.39
CA GLN A 12 -7.91 5.97 2.07
C GLN A 12 -7.58 4.77 1.17
N VAL A 13 -6.51 4.04 1.49
CA VAL A 13 -6.13 2.77 0.87
C VAL A 13 -6.25 1.68 1.92
N SER A 14 -7.04 0.65 1.61
CA SER A 14 -7.15 -0.53 2.45
C SER A 14 -7.31 -1.76 1.57
N PHE A 15 -6.38 -2.69 1.69
CA PHE A 15 -6.43 -4.00 1.06
C PHE A 15 -6.01 -5.07 2.07
N SER A 16 -6.66 -6.22 1.99
CA SER A 16 -6.38 -7.37 2.85
C SER A 16 -6.60 -8.68 2.11
N ASP A 17 -5.66 -9.62 2.26
CA ASP A 17 -5.80 -10.98 1.78
C ASP A 17 -5.28 -11.99 2.82
N ASP A 18 -6.16 -12.88 3.27
CA ASP A 18 -5.84 -14.01 4.17
C ASP A 18 -5.69 -15.33 3.41
N PHE A 19 -5.66 -15.25 2.08
CA PHE A 19 -5.57 -16.37 1.14
C PHE A 19 -6.63 -17.44 1.36
N ASN A 20 -7.83 -17.04 1.82
CA ASN A 20 -8.95 -17.92 2.14
C ASN A 20 -9.65 -18.44 0.88
N TYR A 21 -8.87 -19.06 0.00
CA TYR A 21 -9.26 -19.64 -1.27
C TYR A 21 -9.07 -21.17 -1.23
N PRO A 22 -9.61 -21.93 -2.19
CA PRO A 22 -9.23 -23.32 -2.41
C PRO A 22 -7.71 -23.50 -2.51
N ALA A 23 -7.19 -24.58 -1.93
CA ALA A 23 -5.78 -24.94 -2.06
C ALA A 23 -5.43 -25.20 -3.53
N GLY A 24 -4.21 -24.85 -3.94
CA GLY A 24 -3.75 -24.90 -5.34
C GLY A 24 -3.22 -23.54 -5.82
N ASN A 25 -3.16 -23.33 -7.14
CA ASN A 25 -2.60 -22.12 -7.73
C ASN A 25 -3.27 -20.84 -7.22
N LEU A 26 -2.50 -19.87 -6.72
CA LEU A 26 -3.02 -18.56 -6.34
C LEU A 26 -3.44 -17.71 -7.55
N HIS A 27 -2.78 -17.88 -8.71
CA HIS A 27 -3.13 -17.18 -9.93
C HIS A 27 -4.62 -17.29 -10.26
N GLU A 28 -5.27 -16.17 -10.60
CA GLU A 28 -6.71 -16.02 -10.85
C GLU A 28 -7.62 -16.14 -9.61
N GLN A 29 -7.05 -16.24 -8.41
CA GLN A 29 -7.79 -16.15 -7.15
C GLN A 29 -7.54 -14.77 -6.51
N GLY A 30 -8.56 -14.16 -5.90
CA GLY A 30 -8.36 -12.91 -5.14
C GLY A 30 -7.90 -11.69 -5.93
N GLY A 31 -7.95 -11.74 -7.27
CA GLY A 31 -7.38 -10.70 -8.13
C GLY A 31 -5.86 -10.80 -8.34
N TRP A 32 -5.23 -11.87 -7.85
CA TRP A 32 -3.82 -12.16 -8.13
C TRP A 32 -3.63 -12.55 -9.59
N VAL A 33 -2.78 -11.80 -10.27
CA VAL A 33 -2.46 -11.96 -11.69
C VAL A 33 -0.96 -12.10 -11.86
N ARG A 34 -0.51 -12.70 -12.96
CA ARG A 34 0.93 -12.85 -13.25
C ARG A 34 1.62 -11.49 -13.40
N TYR A 35 2.72 -11.34 -12.68
CA TYR A 35 3.77 -10.39 -13.01
C TYR A 35 4.64 -10.97 -14.13
N GLY A 36 4.77 -10.24 -15.24
CA GLY A 36 5.48 -10.73 -16.42
C GLY A 36 4.86 -12.01 -17.00
N LYS A 37 5.70 -12.97 -17.39
CA LYS A 37 5.27 -14.16 -18.15
C LYS A 37 5.69 -15.50 -17.54
N ASN A 38 6.41 -15.46 -16.43
CA ASN A 38 6.91 -16.67 -15.78
C ASN A 38 5.73 -17.42 -15.16
N ALA A 39 5.73 -18.74 -15.32
CA ALA A 39 4.65 -19.61 -14.86
C ALA A 39 5.16 -20.97 -14.36
N GLU A 40 6.48 -21.16 -14.29
CA GLU A 40 7.05 -22.35 -13.67
C GLU A 40 6.87 -22.26 -12.15
N ASP A 41 6.79 -23.40 -11.47
CA ASP A 41 6.65 -23.47 -10.00
C ASP A 41 5.59 -22.50 -9.44
N PRO A 42 4.29 -22.67 -9.78
CA PRO A 42 3.27 -21.67 -9.48
C PRO A 42 3.10 -21.46 -7.97
N ILE A 43 2.81 -20.23 -7.55
CA ILE A 43 2.57 -19.90 -6.14
C ILE A 43 1.30 -20.63 -5.67
N GLN A 44 1.42 -21.49 -4.66
CA GLN A 44 0.33 -22.33 -4.15
C GLN A 44 -0.28 -21.78 -2.87
N VAL A 45 -1.61 -21.72 -2.79
CA VAL A 45 -2.40 -21.61 -1.56
C VAL A 45 -2.38 -22.95 -0.82
N LEU A 46 -2.09 -22.91 0.48
CA LEU A 46 -1.93 -24.07 1.34
C LEU A 46 -2.79 -23.93 2.60
N ASP A 47 -3.33 -25.05 3.09
CA ASP A 47 -4.05 -25.13 4.38
C ASP A 47 -3.09 -25.10 5.60
N LYS A 48 -2.01 -24.31 5.52
CA LYS A 48 -1.08 -24.06 6.62
C LYS A 48 -1.37 -22.67 7.19
N GLN A 49 -1.41 -22.58 8.51
CA GLN A 49 -1.71 -21.35 9.23
C GLN A 49 -0.42 -20.76 9.80
N LEU A 50 -0.20 -19.48 9.56
CA LEU A 50 0.76 -18.68 10.29
C LEU A 50 0.00 -17.82 11.28
N THR A 51 0.49 -17.72 12.51
CA THR A 51 -0.15 -16.93 13.57
C THR A 51 0.82 -15.95 14.18
N TYR A 52 0.30 -14.80 14.57
CA TYR A 52 1.00 -13.78 15.33
C TYR A 52 -0.03 -13.06 16.19
N ALA A 53 0.20 -13.01 17.50
CA ALA A 53 -0.82 -12.51 18.43
C ALA A 53 -1.25 -11.07 18.11
N GLY A 54 -2.56 -10.86 18.04
CA GLY A 54 -3.19 -9.58 17.69
C GLY A 54 -3.15 -9.25 16.19
N TYR A 55 -2.60 -10.14 15.36
CA TYR A 55 -2.60 -10.02 13.90
C TYR A 55 -3.38 -11.18 13.29
N ASN A 56 -4.60 -10.88 12.84
CA ASN A 56 -5.53 -11.86 12.28
C ASN A 56 -6.01 -12.96 13.28
N ASP A 57 -6.23 -12.58 14.55
CA ASP A 57 -6.67 -13.52 15.61
C ASP A 57 -8.04 -14.19 15.36
N ASN A 58 -8.89 -13.60 14.49
CA ASN A 58 -10.30 -13.96 14.35
C ASN A 58 -10.61 -14.89 13.15
N ALA A 59 -9.62 -15.26 12.33
CA ALA A 59 -9.83 -16.18 11.22
C ALA A 59 -8.57 -17.01 10.94
N PRO A 60 -8.68 -18.34 10.74
CA PRO A 60 -7.54 -19.12 10.29
C PRO A 60 -7.15 -18.70 8.87
N ALA A 61 -6.16 -17.80 8.75
CA ALA A 61 -5.60 -17.46 7.45
C ALA A 61 -4.82 -18.64 6.90
N LYS A 62 -5.03 -18.90 5.62
CA LYS A 62 -4.15 -19.75 4.83
C LYS A 62 -2.87 -18.98 4.51
N CYS A 63 -1.90 -19.69 3.96
CA CYS A 63 -0.68 -19.09 3.45
C CYS A 63 -0.47 -19.46 1.99
N VAL A 64 0.44 -18.74 1.35
CA VAL A 64 1.02 -19.13 0.08
C VAL A 64 2.49 -19.49 0.21
N LYS A 65 2.99 -20.37 -0.65
CA LYS A 65 4.41 -20.74 -0.70
C LYS A 65 5.15 -19.98 -1.79
N ILE A 66 6.24 -19.32 -1.42
CA ILE A 66 7.27 -18.82 -2.32
C ILE A 66 8.30 -19.93 -2.49
N GLY A 67 8.47 -20.37 -3.73
CA GLY A 67 9.42 -21.42 -4.11
C GLY A 67 10.75 -20.88 -4.65
N SER A 68 11.69 -21.80 -4.85
CA SER A 68 13.06 -21.50 -5.24
C SER A 68 13.40 -21.92 -6.68
N ALA A 69 12.43 -22.39 -7.47
CA ALA A 69 12.69 -22.82 -8.84
C ALA A 69 13.08 -21.64 -9.77
N LYS A 70 13.89 -21.93 -10.79
CA LYS A 70 14.19 -20.96 -11.85
C LYS A 70 12.94 -20.71 -12.69
N GLN A 71 12.76 -19.46 -13.11
CA GLN A 71 11.55 -19.02 -13.84
C GLN A 71 10.27 -19.23 -13.03
N GLY A 72 10.39 -19.25 -11.69
CA GLY A 72 9.28 -19.27 -10.76
C GLY A 72 8.25 -18.18 -11.07
N GLU A 73 7.00 -18.45 -10.72
CA GLU A 73 5.90 -17.52 -10.92
C GLU A 73 6.04 -16.32 -9.97
N ASP A 74 5.85 -15.13 -10.54
CA ASP A 74 5.69 -13.90 -9.79
C ASP A 74 4.21 -13.49 -9.93
N LEU A 75 3.56 -13.17 -8.82
CA LEU A 75 2.16 -12.71 -8.81
C LEU A 75 2.07 -11.32 -8.24
N MET A 76 1.11 -10.55 -8.73
CA MET A 76 0.79 -9.24 -8.19
C MET A 76 -0.72 -9.05 -8.08
N VAL A 77 -1.12 -8.19 -7.17
CA VAL A 77 -2.52 -7.84 -6.92
C VAL A 77 -2.66 -6.32 -6.85
N LYS A 78 -3.75 -5.80 -7.43
CA LYS A 78 -4.11 -4.38 -7.35
C LYS A 78 -4.74 -4.10 -5.97
N PHE A 79 -4.19 -3.14 -5.23
CA PHE A 79 -4.67 -2.82 -3.87
C PHE A 79 -5.57 -1.56 -3.81
N THR A 80 -5.71 -0.82 -4.90
CA THR A 80 -6.54 0.39 -4.97
C THR A 80 -7.15 0.55 -6.35
N ASP A 81 -8.43 0.93 -6.41
CA ASP A 81 -9.13 1.24 -7.66
C ASP A 81 -8.82 2.63 -8.21
N ASN A 82 -8.04 3.45 -7.49
CA ASN A 82 -7.54 4.70 -8.02
C ASN A 82 -6.63 4.43 -9.23
N ALA A 83 -7.12 4.81 -10.42
CA ALA A 83 -6.42 4.64 -11.70
C ALA A 83 -5.06 5.34 -11.76
N ASP A 84 -4.83 6.35 -10.90
CA ASP A 84 -3.56 7.06 -10.81
C ASP A 84 -2.55 6.40 -9.84
N GLY A 85 -3.03 5.51 -8.98
CA GLY A 85 -2.28 4.97 -7.84
C GLY A 85 -1.97 6.02 -6.77
N VAL A 86 -1.22 5.59 -5.75
CA VAL A 86 -0.76 6.46 -4.65
C VAL A 86 0.50 7.21 -5.09
N LYS A 87 0.45 8.55 -5.03
CA LYS A 87 1.51 9.45 -5.53
C LYS A 87 2.16 10.31 -4.44
N SER A 88 1.71 10.21 -3.19
CA SER A 88 2.20 11.03 -2.08
C SER A 88 1.89 10.38 -0.75
N GLY A 89 2.60 10.80 0.29
CA GLY A 89 2.38 10.33 1.66
C GLY A 89 3.03 8.99 1.94
N ASN A 90 2.47 8.26 2.90
CA ASN A 90 2.95 6.94 3.29
C ASN A 90 2.07 5.85 2.69
N LEU A 91 2.70 4.74 2.34
CA LEU A 91 2.04 3.50 2.02
C LEU A 91 2.74 2.37 2.75
N TYR A 92 1.96 1.48 3.33
CA TYR A 92 2.44 0.39 4.15
C TYR A 92 1.96 -0.93 3.59
N PHE A 93 2.77 -1.97 3.69
CA PHE A 93 2.28 -3.33 3.66
C PHE A 93 2.71 -4.08 4.91
N SER A 94 1.93 -5.08 5.29
CA SER A 94 2.32 -6.05 6.30
C SER A 94 1.99 -7.47 5.87
N ALA A 95 2.77 -8.43 6.37
CA ALA A 95 2.54 -9.85 6.15
C ALA A 95 3.14 -10.67 7.28
N LEU A 96 2.57 -11.86 7.50
CA LEU A 96 3.25 -12.93 8.24
C LEU A 96 4.19 -13.66 7.30
N ILE A 97 5.44 -13.84 7.72
CA ILE A 97 6.44 -14.61 6.98
C ILE A 97 6.98 -15.75 7.85
N ASN A 98 7.27 -16.87 7.20
CA ASN A 98 8.00 -17.98 7.82
C ASN A 98 8.94 -18.59 6.78
N VAL A 99 10.25 -18.44 7.00
CA VAL A 99 11.28 -18.90 6.06
C VAL A 99 11.75 -20.29 6.48
N GLU A 100 11.64 -21.29 5.60
CA GLU A 100 12.05 -22.67 5.87
C GLU A 100 13.47 -22.96 5.34
N ALA A 101 13.86 -22.31 4.24
CA ALA A 101 15.19 -22.45 3.66
C ALA A 101 15.78 -21.09 3.27
N GLN A 102 17.07 -20.93 3.52
CA GLN A 102 17.79 -19.71 3.15
C GLN A 102 17.82 -19.51 1.63
N PRO A 103 17.86 -18.25 1.15
CA PRO A 103 18.20 -17.97 -0.23
C PRO A 103 19.67 -18.31 -0.50
N LYS A 104 20.04 -18.27 -1.79
CA LYS A 104 21.42 -18.02 -2.21
C LYS A 104 21.54 -16.57 -2.63
N GLY A 105 22.41 -15.80 -1.98
CA GLY A 105 22.54 -14.35 -2.12
C GLY A 105 21.38 -13.58 -1.49
N ASN A 106 21.16 -12.37 -1.98
CA ASN A 106 20.12 -11.46 -1.49
C ASN A 106 18.98 -11.40 -2.50
N VAL A 107 17.77 -11.80 -2.09
CA VAL A 107 16.60 -11.88 -2.96
C VAL A 107 15.44 -11.14 -2.32
N TYR A 108 14.78 -10.26 -3.07
CA TYR A 108 13.51 -9.70 -2.63
C TYR A 108 12.34 -10.56 -3.03
N VAL A 109 11.38 -10.67 -2.11
CA VAL A 109 10.25 -11.61 -2.16
C VAL A 109 8.90 -10.90 -2.18
N MET A 110 8.86 -9.62 -1.78
CA MET A 110 7.68 -8.78 -1.88
C MET A 110 8.08 -7.35 -2.25
N SER A 111 7.23 -6.67 -3.01
CA SER A 111 7.45 -5.29 -3.41
C SER A 111 6.13 -4.57 -3.68
N PHE A 112 6.14 -3.24 -3.64
CA PHE A 112 5.12 -2.46 -4.31
C PHE A 112 5.44 -2.33 -5.80
N VAL A 113 4.39 -2.29 -6.60
CA VAL A 113 4.48 -2.02 -8.03
C VAL A 113 3.63 -0.79 -8.40
N PRO A 114 4.21 0.23 -9.06
CA PRO A 114 3.43 1.30 -9.65
C PRO A 114 2.74 0.82 -10.91
N ARG A 115 1.65 1.52 -11.26
CA ARG A 115 1.13 1.40 -12.62
C ARG A 115 2.16 1.87 -13.64
N THR A 116 1.98 1.48 -14.89
CA THR A 116 2.81 1.96 -15.99
C THR A 116 2.09 3.06 -16.77
N LYS A 117 2.82 3.77 -17.65
CA LYS A 117 2.20 4.69 -18.60
C LYS A 117 1.07 4.04 -19.40
N ALA A 118 1.30 2.80 -19.84
CA ALA A 118 0.46 2.10 -20.79
C ALA A 118 -0.71 1.36 -20.14
N SER A 119 -0.60 1.02 -18.85
CA SER A 119 -1.59 0.18 -18.17
C SER A 119 -1.57 0.39 -16.66
N GLU A 120 -2.75 0.30 -16.05
CA GLU A 120 -2.92 -0.10 -14.65
C GLU A 120 -2.35 -1.50 -14.38
N ILE A 121 -2.29 -1.91 -13.12
CA ILE A 121 -1.89 -3.27 -12.72
C ILE A 121 -2.84 -4.29 -13.37
N ALA A 122 -2.27 -5.16 -14.20
CA ALA A 122 -2.97 -6.19 -14.96
C ALA A 122 -2.05 -7.38 -15.24
N GLY A 123 -2.59 -8.56 -15.53
CA GLY A 123 -1.75 -9.73 -15.81
C GLY A 123 -0.83 -9.54 -17.02
N GLY A 124 0.41 -10.02 -16.93
CA GLY A 124 1.35 -10.03 -18.05
C GLY A 124 2.34 -8.87 -18.11
N ILE A 125 2.13 -7.80 -17.32
CA ILE A 125 3.05 -6.65 -17.28
C ILE A 125 4.10 -6.84 -16.18
N ALA A 126 5.26 -6.18 -16.35
CA ALA A 126 6.38 -6.18 -15.42
C ALA A 126 6.78 -4.73 -15.05
N PRO A 127 5.98 -4.05 -14.20
CA PRO A 127 6.31 -2.71 -13.70
C PRO A 127 7.56 -2.73 -12.81
N THR A 128 8.16 -1.55 -12.60
CA THR A 128 9.32 -1.45 -11.70
C THR A 128 8.94 -1.79 -10.25
N GLU A 129 9.66 -2.71 -9.64
CA GLU A 129 9.47 -3.10 -8.24
C GLU A 129 10.10 -2.05 -7.31
N LEU A 130 9.33 -1.51 -6.37
CA LEU A 130 9.76 -0.52 -5.40
C LEU A 130 9.41 -0.99 -3.98
N GLY A 131 10.11 -0.50 -2.95
CA GLY A 131 9.77 -0.91 -1.58
C GLY A 131 9.99 -2.41 -1.36
N ARG A 132 11.17 -2.89 -1.76
CA ARG A 132 11.50 -4.31 -1.87
C ARG A 132 11.86 -4.87 -0.49
N LEU A 133 11.13 -5.88 -0.02
CA LEU A 133 11.51 -6.67 1.15
C LEU A 133 12.48 -7.78 0.73
N TYR A 134 13.70 -7.72 1.26
CA TYR A 134 14.77 -8.67 1.00
C TYR A 134 14.87 -9.75 2.09
N ILE A 135 15.10 -10.98 1.65
CA ILE A 135 15.65 -12.08 2.43
C ILE A 135 17.07 -12.33 1.92
N GLY A 136 18.04 -12.38 2.83
CA GLY A 136 19.44 -12.67 2.53
C GLY A 136 19.96 -13.88 3.29
N GLU A 137 21.08 -14.43 2.82
CA GLU A 137 21.82 -15.49 3.52
C GLU A 137 22.16 -15.03 4.96
N GLY A 138 21.77 -15.86 5.93
CA GLY A 138 22.16 -15.71 7.32
C GLY A 138 23.64 -16.06 7.51
N ASP A 139 24.23 -15.57 8.59
CA ASP A 139 25.60 -15.95 8.95
C ASP A 139 25.65 -17.36 9.56
N ASN A 140 24.50 -17.85 10.08
CA ASN A 140 24.31 -19.20 10.59
C ASN A 140 23.33 -19.99 9.72
N ALA A 141 23.44 -21.32 9.74
CA ALA A 141 22.62 -22.22 8.92
C ALA A 141 21.11 -22.15 9.23
N ASP A 142 20.74 -21.79 10.46
CA ASP A 142 19.37 -21.68 10.95
C ASP A 142 18.82 -20.25 10.92
N GLU A 143 19.49 -19.34 10.21
CA GLU A 143 19.17 -17.91 10.19
C GLU A 143 19.00 -17.36 8.78
N VAL A 144 18.25 -16.27 8.64
CA VAL A 144 18.21 -15.43 7.45
C VAL A 144 18.29 -13.96 7.84
N LYS A 145 18.85 -13.15 6.95
CA LYS A 145 18.79 -11.69 7.07
C LYS A 145 17.48 -11.20 6.46
N VAL A 146 16.82 -10.24 7.11
CA VAL A 146 15.66 -9.52 6.57
C VAL A 146 16.04 -8.06 6.37
N GLY A 147 15.67 -7.48 5.23
CA GLY A 147 16.10 -6.13 4.89
C GLY A 147 15.19 -5.48 3.86
N ILE A 148 15.56 -4.27 3.49
CA ILE A 148 14.79 -3.46 2.55
C ILE A 148 15.67 -2.78 1.52
N GLU A 149 15.09 -2.51 0.38
CA GLU A 149 15.69 -1.70 -0.68
C GLU A 149 14.60 -0.87 -1.41
N ARG A 150 14.94 0.31 -1.93
CA ARG A 150 14.00 1.18 -2.64
C ARG A 150 13.70 0.82 -4.09
N GLY A 151 14.72 0.67 -4.92
CA GLY A 151 14.62 0.35 -6.35
C GLY A 151 15.97 0.05 -7.03
N ALA A 152 16.94 -0.42 -6.28
CA ALA A 152 18.27 -0.91 -6.65
C ALA A 152 18.54 -2.32 -6.04
N ASN A 153 19.81 -2.69 -5.88
CA ASN A 153 20.24 -4.05 -5.54
C ASN A 153 21.17 -4.09 -4.30
N ASN A 154 21.16 -3.05 -3.47
CA ASN A 154 22.02 -2.95 -2.27
C ASN A 154 21.14 -2.84 -1.01
N PRO A 155 20.56 -3.95 -0.54
CA PRO A 155 19.63 -3.93 0.58
C PRO A 155 20.29 -3.51 1.89
N VAL A 156 19.49 -2.89 2.75
CA VAL A 156 19.84 -2.58 4.13
C VAL A 156 19.17 -3.63 5.01
N PHE A 157 19.98 -4.43 5.69
CA PHE A 157 19.49 -5.48 6.57
C PHE A 157 19.26 -4.99 7.99
N ALA A 158 18.28 -5.63 8.64
CA ALA A 158 18.12 -5.52 10.08
C ALA A 158 19.34 -6.08 10.81
N THR A 159 19.66 -5.50 11.97
CA THR A 159 20.81 -5.92 12.77
C THR A 159 20.67 -7.34 13.31
N SER A 160 19.44 -7.73 13.68
CA SER A 160 19.16 -9.08 14.17
C SER A 160 18.66 -9.97 13.03
N PRO A 161 19.28 -11.14 12.80
CA PRO A 161 18.75 -12.11 11.85
C PRO A 161 17.45 -12.73 12.38
N LEU A 162 16.68 -13.32 11.47
CA LEU A 162 15.50 -14.12 11.78
C LEU A 162 15.89 -15.60 11.82
N LYS A 163 15.32 -16.35 12.76
CA LYS A 163 15.42 -17.81 12.77
C LYS A 163 14.52 -18.45 11.71
N LEU A 164 15.03 -19.48 11.05
CA LEU A 164 14.23 -20.33 10.16
C LEU A 164 13.09 -21.01 10.95
N ASN A 165 12.02 -21.36 10.25
CA ASN A 165 10.84 -22.07 10.75
C ASN A 165 10.07 -21.33 11.86
N GLN A 166 10.33 -20.03 12.03
CA GLN A 166 9.59 -19.16 12.95
C GLN A 166 8.76 -18.13 12.18
N THR A 167 7.56 -17.85 12.69
CA THR A 167 6.66 -16.84 12.11
C THR A 167 7.02 -15.46 12.64
N TYR A 168 7.14 -14.49 11.73
CA TYR A 168 7.37 -13.08 12.03
C TYR A 168 6.31 -12.22 11.36
N LEU A 169 5.89 -11.16 12.02
CA LEU A 169 5.15 -10.07 11.39
C LEU A 169 6.16 -9.05 10.85
N VAL A 170 6.10 -8.77 9.55
CA VAL A 170 6.89 -7.68 8.94
C VAL A 170 5.96 -6.56 8.50
N VAL A 171 6.41 -5.33 8.70
CA VAL A 171 5.76 -4.11 8.20
C VAL A 171 6.77 -3.29 7.44
N LEU A 172 6.48 -2.98 6.18
CA LEU A 172 7.26 -2.04 5.38
C LEU A 172 6.47 -0.75 5.23
N ARG A 173 7.12 0.39 5.49
CA ARG A 173 6.62 1.73 5.16
C ARG A 173 7.40 2.26 3.97
N TYR A 174 6.68 2.72 2.95
CA TYR A 174 7.19 3.48 1.82
C TYR A 174 6.69 4.92 1.94
N GLU A 175 7.60 5.85 2.16
CA GLU A 175 7.29 7.27 2.25
C GLU A 175 7.68 7.97 0.96
N ILE A 176 6.68 8.43 0.20
CA ILE A 176 6.88 9.14 -1.05
C ILE A 176 7.37 10.55 -0.75
N ASN A 177 8.60 10.85 -1.11
CA ASN A 177 9.29 12.08 -0.75
C ASN A 177 8.89 13.22 -1.70
N ALA A 178 7.92 14.02 -1.27
CA ALA A 178 7.45 15.18 -2.03
C ALA A 178 8.52 16.27 -2.18
N ALA A 179 9.44 16.40 -1.22
CA ALA A 179 10.50 17.41 -1.26
C ALA A 179 11.65 17.03 -2.22
N ASN A 180 11.93 15.73 -2.35
CA ASN A 180 12.97 15.20 -3.23
C ASN A 180 12.40 14.06 -4.07
N PRO A 181 11.84 14.36 -5.26
CA PRO A 181 11.21 13.36 -6.11
C PRO A 181 12.15 12.19 -6.44
N ARG A 182 11.63 10.96 -6.39
CA ARG A 182 12.37 9.70 -6.56
C ARG A 182 13.37 9.39 -5.45
N GLN A 183 13.42 10.20 -4.39
CA GLN A 183 14.27 9.98 -3.22
C GLN A 183 13.43 9.55 -2.01
N ASP A 184 12.58 8.55 -2.23
CA ASP A 184 11.64 8.04 -1.23
C ASP A 184 12.35 7.33 -0.08
N ASN A 185 11.77 7.42 1.11
CA ASN A 185 12.28 6.76 2.32
C ASN A 185 11.58 5.42 2.52
N ILE A 186 12.31 4.45 3.07
CA ILE A 186 11.72 3.14 3.40
C ILE A 186 12.16 2.71 4.78
N TYR A 187 11.21 2.13 5.51
CA TYR A 187 11.40 1.64 6.86
C TYR A 187 10.88 0.22 6.96
N LEU A 188 11.62 -0.62 7.69
CA LEU A 188 11.20 -1.97 8.04
C LEU A 188 10.99 -2.04 9.55
N TYR A 189 9.87 -2.62 9.95
CA TYR A 189 9.60 -3.01 11.33
C TYR A 189 9.35 -4.52 11.37
N VAL A 190 10.13 -5.23 12.18
CA VAL A 190 9.94 -6.66 12.43
C VAL A 190 9.32 -6.83 13.81
N ASN A 191 8.26 -7.63 13.89
CA ASN A 191 7.50 -7.92 15.11
C ASN A 191 7.11 -6.66 15.89
N PRO A 192 6.43 -5.67 15.25
CA PRO A 192 5.89 -4.57 16.01
C PRO A 192 4.83 -5.09 17.00
N THR A 193 4.78 -4.45 18.17
CA THR A 193 3.90 -4.85 19.28
C THR A 193 2.78 -3.84 19.56
N ASP A 194 2.89 -2.63 19.03
CA ASP A 194 1.83 -1.62 19.03
C ASP A 194 1.17 -1.62 17.65
N PHE A 195 -0.13 -1.88 17.59
CA PHE A 195 -0.91 -1.92 16.35
C PHE A 195 -1.71 -0.64 16.11
N LYS A 196 -1.58 0.36 16.99
CA LYS A 196 -2.26 1.65 16.88
C LYS A 196 -1.30 2.76 16.48
N GLN A 197 -0.07 2.69 16.97
CA GLN A 197 0.96 3.69 16.68
C GLN A 197 2.14 3.04 15.98
N GLU A 198 2.59 3.67 14.90
CA GLU A 198 3.81 3.24 14.22
C GLU A 198 4.99 3.29 15.21
N PRO A 199 5.85 2.25 15.25
CA PRO A 199 7.06 2.31 16.04
C PRO A 199 7.88 3.55 15.68
N LYS A 200 8.51 4.16 16.69
CA LYS A 200 9.38 5.33 16.45
C LYS A 200 10.50 4.97 15.47
N LEU A 201 10.94 5.94 14.67
CA LEU A 201 11.97 5.73 13.64
C LEU A 201 13.28 5.14 14.18
N ASP A 202 13.67 5.45 15.43
CA ASP A 202 14.85 4.87 16.10
C ASP A 202 14.69 3.38 16.45
N LYS A 203 13.48 2.83 16.28
CA LYS A 203 13.13 1.41 16.46
C LYS A 203 12.92 0.67 15.15
N ALA A 204 13.05 1.34 14.00
CA ALA A 204 13.02 0.67 12.71
C ALA A 204 14.15 -0.37 12.65
N SER A 205 13.81 -1.59 12.25
CA SER A 205 14.76 -2.69 12.10
C SER A 205 15.76 -2.40 10.98
N ALA A 206 15.30 -1.75 9.90
CA ALA A 206 16.16 -1.24 8.83
C ALA A 206 15.57 0.06 8.25
N VAL A 207 16.45 0.94 7.77
CA VAL A 207 16.08 2.24 7.21
C VAL A 207 16.86 2.54 5.93
N ILE A 208 16.14 3.02 4.94
CA ILE A 208 16.69 3.72 3.78
C ILE A 208 16.24 5.18 3.86
N ASP A 209 17.21 6.04 4.11
CA ASP A 209 17.10 7.47 3.82
C ASP A 209 17.30 7.65 2.32
N GLY A 210 16.24 8.09 1.67
CA GLY A 210 16.19 8.17 0.22
C GLY A 210 17.14 9.17 -0.42
N VAL A 211 17.63 10.15 0.35
CA VAL A 211 18.58 11.17 -0.11
C VAL A 211 20.01 10.64 -0.03
N ASN A 212 20.32 9.88 1.02
CA ASN A 212 21.66 9.38 1.32
C ASN A 212 21.93 7.96 0.81
N LYS A 213 20.95 7.32 0.17
CA LYS A 213 21.05 5.97 -0.41
C LYS A 213 20.75 6.01 -1.92
N THR A 214 21.37 5.09 -2.64
CA THR A 214 21.19 4.93 -4.09
C THR A 214 19.97 4.06 -4.41
N GLY A 215 19.46 4.18 -5.64
CA GLY A 215 18.28 3.46 -6.16
C GLY A 215 17.18 4.40 -6.62
N SER A 216 16.25 3.95 -7.46
CA SER A 216 15.16 4.83 -7.92
C SER A 216 13.98 4.76 -6.96
N GLY A 217 13.31 5.87 -6.69
CA GLY A 217 11.99 5.90 -6.08
C GLY A 217 10.86 6.00 -7.12
N LEU A 218 9.66 6.30 -6.64
CA LEU A 218 8.45 6.47 -7.41
C LEU A 218 8.63 7.51 -8.52
N GLY A 219 8.31 7.10 -9.74
CA GLY A 219 8.31 7.97 -10.91
C GLY A 219 7.02 8.77 -11.02
N SER A 220 6.55 8.96 -12.26
CA SER A 220 5.35 9.76 -12.55
C SER A 220 4.03 9.00 -12.31
N TYR A 221 4.10 7.71 -12.01
CA TYR A 221 2.95 6.81 -11.94
C TYR A 221 2.87 6.21 -10.54
N GLY A 222 1.70 6.28 -9.92
CA GLY A 222 1.52 5.94 -8.52
C GLY A 222 1.61 4.44 -8.24
N LEU A 223 1.97 4.10 -7.00
CA LEU A 223 1.93 2.74 -6.46
C LEU A 223 0.49 2.22 -6.51
N GLN A 224 0.27 1.04 -7.08
CA GLN A 224 -1.09 0.51 -7.29
C GLN A 224 -1.23 -0.98 -7.00
N GLY A 225 -0.12 -1.73 -7.00
CA GLY A 225 -0.14 -3.16 -6.68
C GLY A 225 0.94 -3.58 -5.69
N LEU A 226 0.75 -4.78 -5.18
CA LEU A 226 1.70 -5.52 -4.35
C LEU A 226 2.10 -6.79 -5.10
N GLU A 227 3.39 -7.11 -5.09
CA GLU A 227 3.97 -8.29 -5.72
C GLU A 227 4.41 -9.32 -4.66
N LEU A 228 4.23 -10.60 -4.98
CA LEU A 228 4.91 -11.75 -4.40
C LEU A 228 5.82 -12.36 -5.46
N ARG A 229 7.09 -12.55 -5.11
CA ARG A 229 8.14 -12.84 -6.10
C ARG A 229 8.96 -14.08 -5.78
N GLN A 230 9.08 -14.99 -6.75
CA GLN A 230 9.98 -16.14 -6.75
C GLN A 230 11.28 -15.80 -7.48
N GLY A 231 12.11 -15.00 -6.80
CA GLY A 231 13.21 -14.25 -7.40
C GLY A 231 14.45 -15.02 -7.89
N THR A 232 14.36 -16.32 -8.13
CA THR A 232 15.50 -17.17 -8.53
C THR A 232 16.00 -16.81 -9.93
N THR A 233 17.31 -16.64 -10.06
CA THR A 233 17.99 -16.41 -11.33
C THR A 233 19.16 -17.41 -11.50
N SER A 234 20.11 -17.12 -12.40
CA SER A 234 21.34 -17.92 -12.52
C SER A 234 22.34 -17.66 -11.38
N SER A 235 22.29 -16.50 -10.73
CA SER A 235 23.26 -16.07 -9.70
C SER A 235 22.72 -16.11 -8.28
N VAL A 236 21.40 -16.05 -8.10
CA VAL A 236 20.71 -16.07 -6.80
C VAL A 236 19.56 -17.08 -6.79
N THR A 237 19.22 -17.58 -5.61
CA THR A 237 18.11 -18.51 -5.39
C THR A 237 17.18 -17.92 -4.35
N SER A 238 15.88 -17.83 -4.67
CA SER A 238 14.83 -17.39 -3.75
C SER A 238 14.78 -18.28 -2.51
N PRO A 239 14.44 -17.76 -1.31
CA PRO A 239 14.17 -18.64 -0.17
C PRO A 239 12.97 -19.54 -0.45
N GLU A 240 12.87 -20.64 0.30
CA GLU A 240 11.57 -21.30 0.49
C GLU A 240 10.91 -20.69 1.72
N MET A 241 9.74 -20.08 1.53
CA MET A 241 9.03 -19.42 2.61
C MET A 241 7.53 -19.40 2.41
N TYR A 242 6.80 -19.19 3.50
CA TYR A 242 5.38 -18.91 3.47
C TYR A 242 5.07 -17.45 3.74
N VAL A 243 4.02 -16.97 3.11
CA VAL A 243 3.45 -15.65 3.31
C VAL A 243 1.96 -15.80 3.66
N ALA A 244 1.49 -15.13 4.70
CA ALA A 244 0.09 -15.13 5.11
C ALA A 244 -0.37 -13.75 5.56
N SER A 245 -1.70 -13.54 5.57
CA SER A 245 -2.35 -12.32 6.07
C SER A 245 -1.70 -11.04 5.56
N VAL A 246 -1.69 -10.87 4.25
CA VAL A 246 -1.18 -9.67 3.60
C VAL A 246 -2.15 -8.53 3.82
N ARG A 247 -1.63 -7.33 4.13
CA ARG A 247 -2.40 -6.09 4.26
C ARG A 247 -1.65 -4.96 3.55
N VAL A 248 -2.38 -4.01 2.98
CA VAL A 248 -1.83 -2.75 2.47
C VAL A 248 -2.70 -1.61 2.98
N SER A 249 -2.08 -0.56 3.50
CA SER A 249 -2.78 0.66 3.90
C SER A 249 -1.91 1.90 3.78
N ASP A 250 -2.50 3.07 3.59
CA ASP A 250 -1.83 4.38 3.66
C ASP A 250 -1.66 4.90 5.09
N THR A 251 -2.13 4.17 6.09
CA THR A 251 -1.86 4.43 7.51
C THR A 251 -1.37 3.16 8.21
N TYR A 252 -0.53 3.33 9.24
CA TYR A 252 -0.03 2.19 10.02
C TYR A 252 -1.16 1.44 10.73
N ALA A 253 -2.04 2.17 11.44
CA ALA A 253 -3.18 1.57 12.15
C ALA A 253 -4.17 0.86 11.19
N GLY A 254 -4.30 1.37 9.95
CA GLY A 254 -5.14 0.77 8.92
C GLY A 254 -4.73 -0.65 8.53
N LEU A 255 -3.46 -1.05 8.70
CA LEU A 255 -3.02 -2.43 8.52
C LEU A 255 -3.71 -3.42 9.47
N PHE A 256 -4.19 -2.93 10.62
CA PHE A 256 -4.68 -3.74 11.73
C PHE A 256 -6.20 -3.66 11.93
N GLY A 257 -6.94 -3.16 10.91
CA GLY A 257 -8.40 -3.17 10.90
C GLY A 257 -9.06 -1.98 11.60
N GLU A 258 -8.29 -1.01 12.11
CA GLU A 258 -8.86 0.31 12.41
C GLU A 258 -9.05 1.04 11.07
N ALA A 259 -10.27 0.96 10.50
CA ALA A 259 -10.71 1.93 9.52
C ALA A 259 -10.66 3.29 10.20
N GLY A 260 -9.64 4.10 9.94
CA GLY A 260 -9.64 5.42 10.52
C GLY A 260 -10.84 6.23 9.97
N VAL A 261 -11.04 7.41 10.53
CA VAL A 261 -12.18 8.27 10.18
C VAL A 261 -11.88 8.97 8.85
N ASP A 262 -12.73 8.80 7.83
CA ASP A 262 -12.55 9.54 6.57
C ASP A 262 -12.70 11.02 6.90
N THR A 263 -11.60 11.76 6.91
CA THR A 263 -11.56 13.19 7.19
C THR A 263 -11.47 14.01 5.91
N THR A 264 -11.50 13.37 4.73
CA THR A 264 -11.39 14.06 3.45
C THR A 264 -12.61 14.94 3.25
N PRO A 265 -12.47 16.27 3.11
CA PRO A 265 -13.60 17.13 2.84
C PRO A 265 -14.23 16.77 1.49
N LYS A 266 -15.53 16.50 1.48
CA LYS A 266 -16.29 16.21 0.25
C LYS A 266 -17.42 17.21 0.11
N LEU A 267 -17.67 17.64 -1.12
CA LEU A 267 -18.77 18.54 -1.47
C LEU A 267 -19.70 17.86 -2.48
N GLY A 268 -21.00 18.01 -2.26
CA GLY A 268 -22.07 17.59 -3.17
C GLY A 268 -22.98 18.76 -3.49
N VAL A 269 -23.49 18.80 -4.73
CA VAL A 269 -24.49 19.77 -5.18
C VAL A 269 -25.66 19.06 -5.83
N SER A 270 -26.89 19.52 -5.58
CA SER A 270 -28.10 18.88 -6.13
C SER A 270 -28.28 19.07 -7.64
N LYS A 271 -27.64 20.09 -8.23
CA LYS A 271 -27.71 20.42 -9.66
C LYS A 271 -26.37 20.99 -10.11
N LYS A 272 -25.97 20.71 -11.35
CA LYS A 272 -24.73 21.21 -11.98
C LYS A 272 -24.97 22.10 -13.20
N THR A 273 -26.21 22.16 -13.68
CA THR A 273 -26.61 22.91 -14.86
C THR A 273 -27.97 23.54 -14.61
N PHE A 274 -28.15 24.77 -15.08
CA PHE A 274 -29.43 25.47 -15.08
C PHE A 274 -29.91 25.60 -16.52
N VAL A 275 -31.19 25.33 -16.76
CA VAL A 275 -31.83 25.52 -18.07
C VAL A 275 -32.85 26.62 -17.89
N LEU A 276 -32.56 27.80 -18.41
CA LEU A 276 -33.37 29.01 -18.18
C LEU A 276 -34.53 29.19 -19.17
N GLY A 277 -34.62 28.35 -20.21
CA GLY A 277 -35.67 28.47 -21.24
C GLY A 277 -35.52 29.75 -22.07
N GLU A 278 -36.65 30.26 -22.59
CA GLU A 278 -36.71 31.58 -23.23
C GLU A 278 -36.61 32.68 -22.17
N VAL A 279 -35.60 33.54 -22.29
CA VAL A 279 -35.30 34.63 -21.36
C VAL A 279 -35.52 35.98 -22.04
N TYR A 280 -36.32 36.85 -21.43
CA TYR A 280 -36.50 38.23 -21.89
C TYR A 280 -35.69 39.22 -21.05
N SER A 281 -35.30 40.35 -21.65
CA SER A 281 -34.53 41.37 -20.95
C SER A 281 -35.36 41.96 -19.79
N GLY A 282 -34.80 41.88 -18.57
CA GLY A 282 -35.45 42.36 -17.35
C GLY A 282 -36.06 41.24 -16.48
N ASP A 283 -36.15 40.01 -16.98
CA ASP A 283 -36.63 38.88 -16.20
C ASP A 283 -35.60 38.46 -15.13
N THR A 284 -36.10 38.14 -13.94
CA THR A 284 -35.30 37.59 -12.84
C THR A 284 -35.67 36.12 -12.64
N HIS A 285 -34.67 35.25 -12.58
CA HIS A 285 -34.84 33.83 -12.34
C HIS A 285 -34.14 33.43 -11.05
N GLU A 286 -34.85 32.67 -10.21
CA GLU A 286 -34.33 32.13 -8.97
C GLU A 286 -34.34 30.61 -9.01
N GLU A 287 -33.22 30.00 -8.60
CA GLU A 287 -33.07 28.56 -8.49
C GLU A 287 -32.38 28.22 -7.18
N THR A 288 -32.82 27.15 -6.53
CA THR A 288 -32.20 26.65 -5.30
C THR A 288 -31.30 25.46 -5.61
N VAL A 289 -30.03 25.56 -5.23
CA VAL A 289 -29.08 24.44 -5.21
C VAL A 289 -28.84 24.03 -3.78
N LYS A 290 -29.09 22.75 -3.46
CA LYS A 290 -28.69 22.18 -2.19
C LYS A 290 -27.21 21.80 -2.27
N VAL A 291 -26.42 22.38 -1.38
CA VAL A 291 -25.03 22.00 -1.15
C VAL A 291 -24.97 21.10 0.08
N THR A 292 -24.24 19.99 -0.02
CA THR A 292 -23.95 19.09 1.10
C THR A 292 -22.44 18.99 1.27
N GLY A 293 -21.99 18.93 2.51
CA GLY A 293 -20.58 18.71 2.83
C GLY A 293 -20.40 17.57 3.81
N GLU A 294 -19.34 16.81 3.63
CA GLU A 294 -18.86 15.81 4.59
C GLU A 294 -17.43 16.20 4.99
N ASN A 295 -17.10 16.01 6.27
CA ASN A 295 -15.75 16.21 6.82
C ASN A 295 -15.17 17.62 6.57
N LEU A 296 -16.02 18.63 6.55
CA LEU A 296 -15.59 20.01 6.37
C LEU A 296 -14.84 20.52 7.61
N THR A 297 -13.75 21.24 7.38
CA THR A 297 -12.96 21.90 8.43
C THR A 297 -13.30 23.37 8.62
N GLY A 298 -14.24 23.89 7.82
CA GLY A 298 -14.72 25.26 7.85
C GLY A 298 -15.95 25.46 6.96
N ASP A 299 -16.42 26.69 6.90
CA ASP A 299 -17.60 27.08 6.11
C ASP A 299 -17.37 26.89 4.60
N ILE A 300 -18.46 26.73 3.85
CA ILE A 300 -18.42 26.71 2.38
C ILE A 300 -18.65 28.14 1.88
N THR A 301 -17.72 28.65 1.06
CA THR A 301 -17.92 29.91 0.31
C THR A 301 -18.43 29.59 -1.09
N VAL A 302 -19.46 30.30 -1.53
CA VAL A 302 -20.05 30.17 -2.86
C VAL A 302 -19.96 31.51 -3.56
N GLU A 303 -19.34 31.52 -4.74
CA GLU A 303 -19.14 32.71 -5.56
C GLU A 303 -19.63 32.49 -6.99
N SER A 304 -19.98 33.59 -7.67
CA SER A 304 -20.29 33.62 -9.10
C SER A 304 -19.15 34.33 -9.82
N SER A 305 -18.72 33.78 -10.96
CA SER A 305 -17.78 34.46 -11.86
C SER A 305 -18.45 35.49 -12.79
N SER A 306 -19.78 35.60 -12.74
CA SER A 306 -20.57 36.53 -13.54
C SER A 306 -21.24 37.56 -12.64
N GLU A 307 -21.05 38.84 -12.96
CA GLU A 307 -21.72 39.97 -12.30
C GLU A 307 -23.24 39.95 -12.48
N ALA A 308 -23.74 39.21 -13.47
CA ALA A 308 -25.18 39.05 -13.73
C ALA A 308 -25.87 38.01 -12.84
N VAL A 309 -25.12 37.30 -11.97
CA VAL A 309 -25.66 36.25 -11.09
C VAL A 309 -25.28 36.55 -9.65
N SER A 310 -26.29 36.77 -8.82
CA SER A 310 -26.14 36.86 -7.36
C SER A 310 -26.33 35.49 -6.70
N VAL A 311 -25.61 35.26 -5.60
CA VAL A 311 -25.72 34.03 -4.80
C VAL A 311 -26.06 34.43 -3.36
N GLU A 312 -27.12 33.83 -2.83
CA GLU A 312 -27.52 34.03 -1.43
C GLU A 312 -27.96 32.70 -0.79
N PRO A 313 -27.41 32.31 0.38
CA PRO A 313 -26.28 32.95 1.07
C PRO A 313 -24.94 32.65 0.38
N ALA A 314 -24.02 33.61 0.36
CA ALA A 314 -22.66 33.44 -0.17
C ALA A 314 -21.75 32.58 0.75
N THR A 315 -22.17 32.36 1.99
CA THR A 315 -21.49 31.50 2.96
C THR A 315 -22.48 30.53 3.59
N ILE A 316 -22.19 29.24 3.49
CA ILE A 316 -22.97 28.19 4.14
C ILE A 316 -22.18 27.75 5.36
N ALA A 317 -22.68 28.10 6.54
CA ALA A 317 -22.01 27.83 7.80
C ALA A 317 -21.91 26.33 8.06
N LEU A 318 -20.76 25.90 8.59
CA LEU A 318 -20.60 24.56 9.13
C LEU A 318 -21.51 24.40 10.36
N THR A 319 -22.62 23.71 10.20
CA THR A 319 -23.45 23.31 11.34
C THR A 319 -22.91 22.00 11.91
N THR A 320 -22.43 22.04 13.16
CA THR A 320 -22.18 20.84 13.95
C THR A 320 -23.50 20.09 14.16
N ARG A 321 -23.56 18.83 13.71
CA ARG A 321 -24.60 17.88 14.08
C ARG A 321 -24.00 16.76 14.89
#